data_AF-A0A351PSN9-F1
#
_entry.id   AF-A0A351PSN9-F1
#
_cell.length_a   1.000
_cell.length_b   1.000
_cell.length_c   1.000
_cell.angle_alpha   90.00
_cell.angle_beta   90.00
_cell.angle_gamma   90.00
#
_symmetry.space_group_name_H-M   'P 1'
#
loop_
_entity.id
_entity.type
_entity.pdbx_description
1 polymer ?
#
loop_
_entity_poly.entity_id
_entity_poly.type
_entity_poly.pdbx_seq_one_letter_code
_entity_poly.pdbx_strand_id
1 'polypeptide(L)'
;MDRIDIVGKVNTAVCYAKVAEDEAIEQIRRMCDYSMSEGSRIRVMPDVHAGKGCTIGTTMTITDKVVPNVVGVDIGCGMYTVNLGKIEIDYEKLDEAAHYIPSGRNVWECRREHFDLSILRCFRDLKDSKRIERSIGTLGGGNHFIEVDRGTDGTMYLVIHSGSRNLGKQVAERYQRLAVNLNNGYGDYARARDEIIRTYKEQGRKAEISKALKDLHFKAQRIEDIPEDLCYLSGSFLEDYLHDVEICQAFARRNREIMAEVILERLGLTSYDSFHTIHNYIDTDEMILRKGAIAAHKGERVLIPINMSDGSVLAIGKGNPEWNYSAPHGAGRLMSRSKAKDELSLVEFEKVMREAGVYT
;
A
#
# COMPACT_ATOMS: atom_id res chain seq x y z
N MET A 1 -26.49 -9.23 -0.52
CA MET A 1 -25.10 -9.67 -0.73
C MET A 1 -24.80 -10.67 0.35
N ASP A 2 -24.23 -11.82 -0.02
CA ASP A 2 -23.96 -12.88 0.95
C ASP A 2 -22.90 -12.40 1.95
N ARG A 3 -23.10 -12.76 3.21
CA ARG A 3 -22.29 -12.35 4.35
C ARG A 3 -21.74 -13.60 5.02
N ILE A 4 -20.41 -13.64 5.17
CA ILE A 4 -19.70 -14.72 5.85
C ILE A 4 -19.06 -14.13 7.11
N ASP A 5 -19.50 -14.60 8.27
CA ASP A 5 -18.89 -14.22 9.55
C ASP A 5 -17.73 -15.17 9.85
N ILE A 6 -16.51 -14.63 9.88
CA ILE A 6 -15.28 -15.38 10.14
C ILE A 6 -14.86 -15.10 11.58
N VAL A 7 -15.19 -16.03 12.46
CA VAL A 7 -14.96 -15.93 13.91
C VAL A 7 -13.57 -16.47 14.25
N GLY A 8 -12.75 -15.65 14.90
CA GLY A 8 -11.52 -16.06 15.57
C GLY A 8 -11.66 -16.03 17.09
N LYS A 9 -10.56 -16.25 17.82
CA LYS A 9 -10.54 -16.30 19.29
C LYS A 9 -10.88 -14.97 19.97
N VAL A 10 -10.49 -13.84 19.39
CA VAL A 10 -10.62 -12.53 20.04
C VAL A 10 -11.45 -11.52 19.24
N ASN A 11 -11.70 -11.78 17.95
CA ASN A 11 -12.52 -10.92 17.11
C ASN A 11 -13.28 -11.70 16.02
N THR A 12 -14.19 -11.02 15.32
CA THR A 12 -14.93 -11.54 14.17
C THR A 12 -14.82 -10.58 12.99
N ALA A 13 -14.42 -11.10 11.83
CA ALA A 13 -14.43 -10.37 10.57
C ALA A 13 -15.72 -10.65 9.79
N VAL A 14 -16.25 -9.64 9.12
CA VAL A 14 -17.41 -9.77 8.22
C VAL A 14 -16.91 -9.70 6.78
N CYS A 15 -17.06 -10.80 6.05
CA CYS A 15 -16.69 -10.91 4.64
C CYS A 15 -17.92 -10.81 3.73
N TYR A 16 -17.87 -9.89 2.77
CA TYR A 16 -18.93 -9.64 1.80
C TYR A 16 -18.62 -10.34 0.47
N ALA A 17 -18.62 -11.67 0.47
CA ALA A 17 -18.35 -12.47 -0.71
C ALA A 17 -19.34 -13.63 -0.82
N LYS A 18 -19.70 -13.99 -2.06
CA LYS A 18 -20.50 -15.18 -2.33
C LYS A 18 -19.67 -16.47 -2.18
N VAL A 19 -18.40 -16.39 -2.57
CA VAL A 19 -17.42 -17.47 -2.47
C VAL A 19 -16.12 -16.83 -2.01
N ALA A 20 -15.46 -17.46 -1.04
CA ALA A 20 -14.12 -17.09 -0.59
C ALA A 20 -13.29 -18.38 -0.49
N GLU A 21 -12.04 -18.33 -0.92
CA GLU A 21 -11.13 -19.47 -0.87
C GLU A 21 -10.81 -19.84 0.59
N ASP A 22 -10.68 -21.13 0.88
CA ASP A 22 -10.39 -21.62 2.24
C ASP A 22 -9.09 -21.02 2.80
N GLU A 23 -8.08 -20.82 1.96
CA GLU A 23 -6.82 -20.17 2.34
C GLU A 23 -7.05 -18.72 2.81
N ALA A 24 -7.90 -17.97 2.10
CA ALA A 24 -8.23 -16.60 2.48
C ALA A 24 -9.05 -16.56 3.79
N ILE A 25 -10.02 -17.48 3.94
CA ILE A 25 -10.82 -17.60 5.18
C ILE A 25 -9.90 -17.92 6.37
N GLU A 26 -8.96 -18.85 6.21
CA GLU A 26 -8.02 -19.22 7.27
C GLU A 26 -7.07 -18.08 7.61
N GLN A 27 -6.58 -17.34 6.61
CA GLN A 27 -5.75 -16.15 6.85
C GLN A 27 -6.51 -15.07 7.65
N ILE A 28 -7.79 -14.83 7.35
CA ILE A 28 -8.64 -13.88 8.10
C ILE A 28 -8.90 -14.40 9.51
N ARG A 29 -9.22 -15.69 9.67
CA ARG A 29 -9.44 -16.32 10.98
C ARG A 29 -8.21 -16.21 11.85
N ARG A 30 -7.03 -16.53 11.30
CA ARG A 30 -5.73 -16.39 11.98
C ARG A 30 -5.49 -14.96 12.45
N MET A 31 -5.82 -13.94 11.67
CA MET A 31 -5.75 -12.54 12.14
C MET A 31 -6.69 -12.29 13.34
N CYS A 32 -7.92 -12.80 13.28
CA CYS A 32 -8.93 -12.65 14.34
C CYS A 32 -8.64 -13.47 15.62
N ASP A 33 -7.62 -14.34 15.59
CA ASP A 33 -7.18 -15.15 16.72
C ASP A 33 -6.24 -14.40 17.67
N TYR A 34 -5.64 -13.29 17.24
CA TYR A 34 -4.61 -12.57 17.99
C TYR A 34 -5.04 -11.17 18.43
N SER A 35 -4.48 -10.73 19.56
CA SER A 35 -4.70 -9.45 20.26
C SER A 35 -4.60 -8.21 19.36
N MET A 36 -3.82 -8.29 18.27
CA MET A 36 -3.70 -7.22 17.28
C MET A 36 -5.03 -6.82 16.64
N SER A 37 -6.01 -7.73 16.64
CA SER A 37 -7.34 -7.51 16.08
C SER A 37 -8.39 -7.09 17.10
N GLU A 38 -8.08 -7.11 18.39
CA GLU A 38 -9.05 -6.85 19.46
C GLU A 38 -9.60 -5.41 19.36
N GLY A 39 -10.93 -5.28 19.41
CA GLY A 39 -11.62 -3.99 19.31
C GLY A 39 -11.72 -3.39 17.91
N SER A 40 -11.03 -3.95 16.91
CA SER A 40 -11.11 -3.48 15.52
C SER A 40 -12.38 -3.95 14.81
N ARG A 41 -12.94 -3.09 13.95
CA ARG A 41 -14.00 -3.47 13.01
C ARG A 41 -13.40 -3.91 11.69
N ILE A 42 -13.43 -5.22 11.42
CA ILE A 42 -12.85 -5.83 10.22
C ILE A 42 -13.95 -6.09 9.19
N ARG A 43 -13.77 -5.58 7.97
CA ARG A 43 -14.66 -5.81 6.82
C ARG A 43 -13.83 -6.24 5.62
N VAL A 44 -14.27 -7.31 4.96
CA VAL A 44 -13.54 -7.89 3.82
C VAL A 44 -14.39 -7.77 2.56
N MET A 45 -13.79 -7.21 1.52
CA MET A 45 -14.40 -6.88 0.24
C MET A 45 -14.61 -8.15 -0.62
N PRO A 46 -15.45 -8.07 -1.67
CA PRO A 46 -15.82 -9.24 -2.48
C PRO A 46 -14.69 -9.82 -3.33
N ASP A 47 -13.62 -9.05 -3.58
CA ASP A 47 -12.41 -9.42 -4.33
C ASP A 47 -11.36 -10.12 -3.45
N VAL A 48 -11.80 -10.68 -2.32
CA VAL A 48 -10.95 -11.34 -1.33
C VAL A 48 -10.16 -12.50 -1.92
N HIS A 49 -8.86 -12.51 -1.64
CA HIS A 49 -7.97 -13.64 -1.92
C HIS A 49 -6.76 -13.58 -0.98
N ALA A 50 -6.07 -14.72 -0.87
CA ALA A 50 -4.88 -14.83 -0.05
C ALA A 50 -3.80 -13.82 -0.48
N GLY A 51 -3.18 -13.17 0.50
CA GLY A 51 -2.22 -12.10 0.27
C GLY A 51 -1.01 -12.19 1.20
N LYS A 52 0.06 -11.46 0.88
CA LYS A 52 1.23 -11.40 1.78
C LYS A 52 0.85 -10.61 3.04
N GLY A 53 0.93 -11.23 4.21
CA GLY A 53 0.60 -10.63 5.51
C GLY A 53 -0.89 -10.73 5.85
N CYS A 54 -1.74 -10.10 5.05
CA CYS A 54 -3.21 -10.19 5.19
C CYS A 54 -3.85 -10.39 3.81
N THR A 55 -5.10 -10.85 3.81
CA THR A 55 -5.91 -11.00 2.61
C THR A 55 -6.06 -9.67 1.88
N ILE A 56 -6.06 -9.74 0.55
CA ILE A 56 -6.49 -8.62 -0.29
C ILE A 56 -8.00 -8.42 -0.10
N GLY A 57 -8.49 -7.19 -0.20
CA GLY A 57 -9.87 -6.84 0.12
C GLY A 57 -10.10 -6.50 1.60
N THR A 58 -9.07 -6.49 2.44
CA THR A 58 -9.25 -6.28 3.88
C THR A 58 -9.32 -4.80 4.23
N THR A 59 -10.29 -4.45 5.07
CA THR A 59 -10.35 -3.17 5.77
C THR A 59 -10.48 -3.40 7.27
N MET A 60 -9.83 -2.56 8.06
CA MET A 60 -9.75 -2.73 9.50
C MET A 60 -9.58 -1.38 10.19
N THR A 61 -10.42 -1.08 11.18
CA THR A 61 -10.21 0.12 12.00
C THR A 61 -9.01 -0.06 12.91
N ILE A 62 -8.23 1.00 13.09
CA ILE A 62 -7.08 1.09 13.98
C ILE A 62 -7.53 1.82 15.23
N THR A 63 -7.36 1.20 16.39
CA THR A 63 -7.68 1.81 17.70
C THR A 63 -6.40 2.30 18.37
N ASP A 64 -5.52 1.35 18.67
CA ASP A 64 -4.31 1.54 19.48
C ASP A 64 -3.14 0.67 18.99
N LYS A 65 -3.38 -0.17 17.98
CA LYS A 65 -2.42 -1.13 17.44
C LYS A 65 -2.47 -1.16 15.92
N VAL A 66 -1.30 -1.32 15.30
CA VAL A 66 -1.19 -1.53 13.86
C VAL A 66 -0.12 -2.57 13.53
N VAL A 67 -0.41 -3.41 12.54
CA VAL A 67 0.56 -4.36 11.99
C VAL A 67 1.04 -3.84 10.63
N PRO A 68 2.28 -3.37 10.49
CA PRO A 68 2.79 -2.84 9.22
C PRO A 68 2.65 -3.81 8.03
N ASN A 69 2.85 -5.11 8.26
CA ASN A 69 2.62 -6.15 7.25
C ASN A 69 1.17 -6.27 6.77
N VAL A 70 0.19 -5.89 7.60
CA VAL A 70 -1.23 -5.91 7.23
C VAL A 70 -1.53 -4.81 6.21
N VAL A 71 -0.87 -3.64 6.24
CA VAL A 71 -0.97 -2.64 5.14
C VAL A 71 -0.29 -3.18 3.88
N GLY A 72 0.87 -3.82 4.05
CA GLY A 72 1.70 -4.32 2.96
C GLY A 72 2.86 -3.38 2.61
N VAL A 73 3.71 -3.87 1.71
CA VAL A 73 4.99 -3.21 1.37
C VAL A 73 4.87 -2.10 0.34
N ASP A 74 3.70 -1.91 -0.27
CA ASP A 74 3.48 -0.88 -1.30
C ASP A 74 2.49 0.16 -0.78
N ILE A 75 2.94 0.89 0.24
CA ILE A 75 2.16 1.94 0.90
C ILE A 75 1.78 3.01 -0.12
N GLY A 76 0.51 3.41 -0.15
CA GLY A 76 -0.02 4.40 -1.08
C GLY A 76 -0.19 3.88 -2.51
N CYS A 77 -0.08 2.56 -2.78
CA CYS A 77 -0.42 1.98 -4.08
C CYS A 77 -1.86 2.37 -4.44
N GLY A 78 -2.05 2.83 -5.68
CA GLY A 78 -3.24 3.59 -6.07
C GLY A 78 -3.28 3.89 -7.56
N MET A 79 -4.46 4.23 -8.03
CA MET A 79 -4.71 4.73 -9.36
C MET A 79 -4.72 6.26 -9.30
N TYR A 80 -4.23 6.87 -10.37
CA TYR A 80 -4.51 8.25 -10.69
C TYR A 80 -5.21 8.30 -12.02
N THR A 81 -6.43 8.83 -12.02
CA THR A 81 -7.31 8.88 -13.18
C THR A 81 -7.43 10.32 -13.63
N VAL A 82 -7.08 10.58 -14.89
CA VAL A 82 -7.10 11.92 -15.49
C VAL A 82 -8.10 11.91 -16.65
N ASN A 83 -9.09 12.80 -16.58
CA ASN A 83 -10.03 13.03 -17.66
C ASN A 83 -9.36 13.87 -18.76
N LEU A 84 -9.24 13.29 -19.95
CA LEU A 84 -8.66 13.91 -21.15
C LEU A 84 -9.71 14.53 -22.08
N GLY A 85 -11.00 14.41 -21.75
CA GLY A 85 -12.11 14.86 -22.56
C GLY A 85 -12.41 13.95 -23.75
N LYS A 86 -13.24 14.44 -24.68
CA LYS A 86 -13.59 13.73 -25.91
C LYS A 86 -12.61 14.09 -27.01
N ILE A 87 -11.42 13.50 -26.93
CA ILE A 87 -10.33 13.71 -27.88
C ILE A 87 -10.01 12.42 -28.62
N GLU A 88 -9.38 12.55 -29.78
CA GLU A 88 -8.75 11.43 -30.47
C GLU A 88 -7.33 11.24 -29.92
N ILE A 89 -6.95 9.99 -29.65
CA ILE A 89 -5.64 9.65 -29.11
C ILE A 89 -4.80 9.01 -30.20
N ASP A 90 -3.61 9.57 -30.40
CA ASP A 90 -2.56 8.97 -31.21
C ASP A 90 -1.88 7.87 -30.39
N TYR A 91 -2.20 6.61 -30.70
CA TYR A 91 -1.73 5.47 -29.91
C TYR A 91 -0.21 5.28 -29.98
N GLU A 92 0.43 5.57 -31.12
CA GLU A 92 1.90 5.45 -31.24
C GLU A 92 2.61 6.49 -30.36
N LYS A 93 2.11 7.73 -30.32
CA LYS A 93 2.65 8.75 -29.42
C LYS A 93 2.36 8.46 -27.95
N LEU A 94 1.19 7.90 -27.64
CA LEU A 94 0.87 7.45 -26.29
C LEU A 94 1.85 6.37 -25.83
N ASP A 95 2.10 5.38 -26.69
CA ASP A 95 3.03 4.30 -26.40
C ASP A 95 4.45 4.82 -26.18
N GLU A 96 4.93 5.72 -27.04
CA GLU A 96 6.23 6.39 -26.86
C GLU A 96 6.29 7.16 -25.53
N ALA A 97 5.24 7.91 -25.19
CA ALA A 97 5.17 8.69 -23.96
C ALA A 97 5.15 7.80 -22.70
N ALA A 98 4.41 6.69 -22.73
CA ALA A 98 4.37 5.71 -21.65
C ALA A 98 5.73 5.01 -21.48
N HIS A 99 6.37 4.59 -22.57
CA HIS A 99 7.69 3.94 -22.55
C HIS A 99 8.84 4.89 -22.16
N TYR A 100 8.65 6.21 -22.27
CA TYR A 100 9.59 7.18 -21.72
C TYR A 100 9.64 7.17 -20.19
N ILE A 101 8.58 6.74 -19.51
CA ILE A 101 8.55 6.61 -18.05
C ILE A 101 9.37 5.38 -17.62
N PRO A 102 10.38 5.53 -16.73
CA PRO A 102 11.14 4.38 -16.24
C PRO A 102 10.24 3.37 -15.51
N SER A 103 10.37 2.11 -15.90
CA SER A 103 9.61 0.99 -15.36
C SER A 103 10.50 -0.12 -14.79
N GLY A 104 9.90 -1.10 -14.13
CA GLY A 104 10.58 -2.20 -13.45
C GLY A 104 11.47 -1.72 -12.30
N ARG A 105 12.79 -1.95 -12.44
CA ARG A 105 13.82 -1.52 -11.48
C ARG A 105 14.49 -0.20 -11.86
N ASN A 106 14.20 0.32 -13.04
CA ASN A 106 14.83 1.54 -13.56
C ASN A 106 14.31 2.76 -12.81
N VAL A 107 15.15 3.79 -12.75
CA VAL A 107 14.84 5.11 -12.18
C VAL A 107 15.38 6.17 -13.11
N TRP A 108 14.96 7.42 -12.94
CA TRP A 108 15.50 8.54 -13.70
C TRP A 108 17.01 8.71 -13.44
N GLU A 109 17.76 9.16 -14.45
CA GLU A 109 19.18 9.47 -14.29
C GLU A 109 19.40 10.60 -13.27
N CYS A 110 18.55 11.63 -13.35
CA CYS A 110 18.51 12.78 -12.47
C CYS A 110 17.18 12.84 -11.71
N ARG A 111 17.16 13.54 -10.57
CA ARG A 111 15.91 13.77 -9.81
C ARG A 111 14.94 14.58 -10.67
N ARG A 112 13.71 14.10 -10.84
CA ARG A 112 12.62 14.86 -11.46
C ARG A 112 12.14 15.97 -10.54
N GLU A 113 12.06 15.66 -9.25
CA GLU A 113 11.63 16.58 -8.21
C GLU A 113 12.37 16.24 -6.91
N HIS A 114 12.59 17.24 -6.04
CA HIS A 114 13.10 16.99 -4.70
C HIS A 114 11.94 16.69 -3.76
N PHE A 115 11.96 15.50 -3.18
CA PHE A 115 11.06 15.10 -2.11
C PHE A 115 11.89 14.96 -0.83
N ASP A 116 11.65 15.81 0.16
CA ASP A 116 12.43 15.79 1.41
C ASP A 116 12.14 14.50 2.19
N LEU A 117 13.06 13.54 2.15
CA LEU A 117 12.94 12.30 2.92
C LEU A 117 13.34 12.47 4.39
N SER A 118 13.97 13.59 4.77
CA SER A 118 14.48 13.81 6.13
C SER A 118 13.37 14.01 7.17
N ILE A 119 12.15 14.29 6.70
CA ILE A 119 10.95 14.40 7.53
C ILE A 119 10.45 13.06 8.08
N LEU A 120 10.95 11.93 7.55
CA LEU A 120 10.62 10.59 8.05
C LEU A 120 11.30 10.35 9.40
N ARG A 121 10.55 9.82 10.37
CA ARG A 121 11.08 9.33 11.65
C ARG A 121 12.11 8.24 11.44
N CYS A 122 11.88 7.36 10.46
CA CYS A 122 12.82 6.30 10.10
C CYS A 122 13.87 6.70 9.05
N PHE A 123 14.04 8.00 8.73
CA PHE A 123 14.94 8.46 7.66
C PHE A 123 16.35 7.84 7.72
N ARG A 124 16.93 7.75 8.92
CA ARG A 124 18.28 7.21 9.14
C ARG A 124 18.42 5.73 8.82
N ASP A 125 17.30 5.01 8.77
CA ASP A 125 17.26 3.58 8.47
C ASP A 125 17.04 3.31 6.97
N LEU A 126 16.76 4.35 6.17
CA LEU A 126 16.61 4.23 4.73
C LEU A 126 17.96 3.93 4.06
N LYS A 127 17.92 3.00 3.12
CA LYS A 127 19.03 2.62 2.25
C LYS A 127 18.85 3.29 0.90
N ASP A 128 19.95 3.81 0.35
CA ASP A 128 20.01 4.39 -0.99
C ASP A 128 18.95 5.49 -1.22
N SER A 129 18.93 6.48 -0.31
CA SER A 129 18.00 7.62 -0.38
C SER A 129 18.08 8.36 -1.72
N LYS A 130 19.27 8.45 -2.33
CA LYS A 130 19.46 9.03 -3.67
C LYS A 130 18.66 8.29 -4.73
N ARG A 131 18.63 6.95 -4.70
CA ARG A 131 17.81 6.16 -5.63
C ARG A 131 16.33 6.33 -5.35
N ILE A 132 15.92 6.43 -4.08
CA ILE A 132 14.53 6.70 -3.71
C ILE A 132 14.08 8.03 -4.30
N GLU A 133 14.85 9.11 -4.12
CA GLU A 133 14.54 10.42 -4.70
C GLU A 133 14.45 10.37 -6.23
N ARG A 134 15.33 9.61 -6.91
CA ARG A 134 15.25 9.42 -8.37
C ARG A 134 14.10 8.54 -8.83
N SER A 135 13.46 7.81 -7.92
CA SER A 135 12.33 6.93 -8.24
C SER A 135 10.99 7.65 -8.28
N ILE A 136 10.92 8.92 -7.87
CA ILE A 136 9.71 9.72 -8.03
C ILE A 136 9.45 9.99 -9.52
N GLY A 137 8.20 9.84 -9.96
CA GLY A 137 7.80 9.83 -11.36
C GLY A 137 8.14 8.54 -12.11
N THR A 138 8.19 7.38 -11.45
CA THR A 138 8.48 6.09 -12.10
C THR A 138 7.35 5.08 -11.88
N LEU A 139 7.12 4.23 -12.89
CA LEU A 139 6.01 3.28 -12.87
C LEU A 139 6.29 2.14 -11.89
N GLY A 140 7.49 1.57 -12.00
CA GLY A 140 7.82 0.32 -11.34
C GLY A 140 7.38 -0.92 -12.09
N GLY A 141 7.24 -2.03 -11.36
CA GLY A 141 6.86 -3.31 -11.94
C GLY A 141 5.82 -4.02 -11.09
N GLY A 142 5.54 -5.28 -11.41
CA GLY A 142 4.47 -6.02 -10.74
C GLY A 142 3.16 -5.86 -11.51
N ASN A 143 2.16 -5.23 -10.90
CA ASN A 143 0.87 -4.92 -11.54
C ASN A 143 0.68 -3.42 -11.81
N HIS A 144 1.77 -2.66 -11.83
CA HIS A 144 1.72 -1.24 -12.17
C HIS A 144 1.63 -1.09 -13.68
N PHE A 145 0.78 -0.19 -14.15
CA PHE A 145 0.52 0.05 -15.56
C PHE A 145 0.16 1.52 -15.82
N ILE A 146 0.22 1.87 -17.11
CA ILE A 146 -0.25 3.13 -17.67
C ILE A 146 -1.14 2.74 -18.84
N GLU A 147 -2.39 3.19 -18.83
CA GLU A 147 -3.35 2.89 -19.89
C GLU A 147 -4.22 4.12 -20.20
N VAL A 148 -4.84 4.11 -21.37
CA VAL A 148 -5.88 5.07 -21.72
C VAL A 148 -7.16 4.32 -22.04
N ASP A 149 -8.19 4.57 -21.24
CA ASP A 149 -9.51 3.98 -21.39
C ASP A 149 -10.47 4.93 -22.07
N ARG A 150 -11.44 4.36 -22.80
CA ARG A 150 -12.56 5.10 -23.38
C ARG A 150 -13.85 4.80 -22.62
N GLY A 151 -14.42 5.82 -21.99
CA GLY A 151 -15.73 5.75 -21.37
C GLY A 151 -16.85 5.51 -22.40
N THR A 152 -17.98 4.99 -21.95
CA THR A 152 -19.15 4.73 -22.79
C THR A 152 -19.73 5.98 -23.46
N ASP A 153 -19.44 7.15 -22.89
CA ASP A 153 -19.82 8.47 -23.42
C ASP A 153 -18.80 9.03 -24.44
N GLY A 154 -17.73 8.29 -24.72
CA GLY A 154 -16.63 8.66 -25.59
C GLY A 154 -15.55 9.51 -24.93
N THR A 155 -15.61 9.76 -23.62
CA THR A 155 -14.56 10.49 -22.90
C THR A 155 -13.34 9.59 -22.69
N MET A 156 -12.14 10.13 -22.92
CA MET A 156 -10.88 9.42 -22.73
C MET A 156 -10.32 9.66 -21.33
N TYR A 157 -9.76 8.62 -20.72
CA TYR A 157 -9.18 8.67 -19.37
C TYR A 157 -7.78 8.08 -19.37
N LEU A 158 -6.79 8.85 -18.94
CA LEU A 158 -5.46 8.31 -18.61
C LEU A 158 -5.51 7.72 -17.19
N VAL A 159 -5.13 6.46 -17.05
CA VAL A 159 -5.09 5.75 -15.77
C VAL A 159 -3.66 5.31 -15.49
N ILE A 160 -3.14 5.73 -14.33
CA ILE A 160 -1.78 5.39 -13.88
C ILE A 160 -1.87 4.62 -12.57
N HIS A 161 -1.49 3.35 -12.59
CA HIS A 161 -1.38 2.51 -11.39
C HIS A 161 0.07 2.45 -10.92
N SER A 162 0.37 3.07 -9.77
CA SER A 162 1.67 2.95 -9.11
C SER A 162 1.56 3.22 -7.60
N GLY A 163 2.68 3.11 -6.88
CA GLY A 163 2.75 3.28 -5.44
C GLY A 163 4.00 4.04 -4.98
N SER A 164 4.41 3.84 -3.73
CA SER A 164 5.54 4.55 -3.11
C SER A 164 6.91 3.97 -3.45
N ARG A 165 6.96 3.05 -4.42
CA ARG A 165 8.20 2.43 -4.91
C ARG A 165 8.96 1.75 -3.76
N ASN A 166 10.28 1.93 -3.71
CA ASN A 166 11.11 1.29 -2.69
C ASN A 166 10.96 1.96 -1.32
N LEU A 167 10.47 3.21 -1.26
CA LEU A 167 10.29 3.95 -0.01
C LEU A 167 9.31 3.22 0.93
N GLY A 168 8.07 3.00 0.49
CA GLY A 168 7.07 2.34 1.33
C GLY A 168 7.48 0.92 1.71
N LYS A 169 8.21 0.21 0.84
CA LYS A 169 8.76 -1.11 1.16
C LYS A 169 9.72 -1.03 2.35
N GLN A 170 10.69 -0.11 2.31
CA GLN A 170 11.67 0.02 3.39
C GLN A 170 11.01 0.45 4.70
N VAL A 171 10.07 1.40 4.64
CA VAL A 171 9.29 1.85 5.81
C VAL A 171 8.52 0.67 6.41
N ALA A 172 7.71 -0.04 5.62
CA ALA A 172 6.94 -1.19 6.09
C ALA A 172 7.85 -2.28 6.71
N GLU A 173 8.94 -2.66 6.04
CA GLU A 173 9.87 -3.68 6.54
C GLU A 173 10.59 -3.25 7.83
N ARG A 174 10.93 -1.96 7.95
CA ARG A 174 11.59 -1.39 9.14
C ARG A 174 10.67 -1.39 10.35
N TYR A 175 9.44 -0.95 10.17
CA TYR A 175 8.45 -0.89 11.23
C TYR A 175 7.92 -2.28 11.61
N GLN A 176 7.82 -3.22 10.67
CA GLN A 176 7.53 -4.61 11.01
C GLN A 176 8.64 -5.21 11.88
N ARG A 177 9.91 -4.98 11.52
CA ARG A 177 11.04 -5.45 12.34
C ARG A 177 11.02 -4.82 13.73
N LEU A 178 10.63 -3.55 13.82
CA LEU A 178 10.44 -2.88 15.11
C LEU A 178 9.38 -3.58 15.94
N ALA A 179 8.22 -3.90 15.36
CA ALA A 179 7.14 -4.61 16.04
C ALA A 179 7.60 -5.97 16.57
N VAL A 180 8.34 -6.76 15.77
CA VAL A 180 8.92 -8.03 16.20
C VAL A 180 9.91 -7.84 17.36
N ASN A 181 10.80 -6.85 17.26
CA ASN A 181 11.77 -6.56 18.31
C ASN A 181 11.08 -6.12 19.60
N LEU A 182 10.05 -5.28 19.52
CA LEU A 182 9.26 -4.85 20.66
C LEU A 182 8.59 -6.04 21.34
N ASN A 183 7.96 -6.94 20.56
CA ASN A 183 7.40 -8.19 21.11
C ASN A 183 8.47 -9.11 21.72
N ASN A 184 9.73 -9.01 21.30
CA ASN A 184 10.86 -9.73 21.89
C ASN A 184 11.48 -9.01 23.11
N GLY A 185 10.81 -7.99 23.68
CA GLY A 185 11.24 -7.29 24.88
C GLY A 185 12.19 -6.11 24.64
N TYR A 186 12.43 -5.71 23.38
CA TYR A 186 13.35 -4.61 23.06
C TYR A 186 12.90 -3.26 23.65
N GLY A 187 11.60 -3.05 23.80
CA GLY A 187 11.06 -1.81 24.37
C GLY A 187 11.54 -1.56 25.80
N ASP A 188 11.54 -2.61 26.63
CA ASP A 188 12.03 -2.53 28.02
C ASP A 188 13.54 -2.29 28.06
N TYR A 189 14.28 -2.97 27.20
CA TYR A 189 15.72 -2.75 27.05
C TYR A 189 16.04 -1.31 26.61
N ALA A 190 15.33 -0.77 25.62
CA ALA A 190 15.54 0.58 25.13
C ALA A 190 15.24 1.63 26.21
N ARG A 191 14.13 1.46 26.96
CA ARG A 191 13.80 2.32 28.11
C ARG A 191 14.88 2.28 29.19
N ALA A 192 15.30 1.08 29.60
CA ALA A 192 16.36 0.92 30.60
C ALA A 192 17.68 1.57 30.13
N ARG A 193 18.03 1.39 28.85
CA ARG A 193 19.21 2.01 28.23
C ARG A 193 19.15 3.53 28.26
N ASP A 194 18.03 4.10 27.83
CA ASP A 194 17.86 5.55 27.73
C ASP A 194 17.77 6.20 29.13
N GLU A 195 17.19 5.50 30.11
CA GLU A 195 17.16 5.92 31.51
C GLU A 195 18.55 5.93 32.15
N ILE A 196 19.39 4.91 31.88
CA ILE A 196 20.81 4.92 32.29
C ILE A 196 21.52 6.14 31.70
N ILE A 197 21.36 6.39 30.40
CA ILE A 197 21.99 7.53 29.72
C ILE A 197 21.54 8.87 30.34
N ARG A 198 20.22 9.05 30.56
CA ARG A 198 19.64 10.25 31.16
C ARG A 198 20.21 10.48 32.57
N THR A 199 20.08 9.48 33.43
CA THR A 199 20.51 9.55 34.84
C THR A 199 21.99 9.89 34.98
N TYR A 200 22.85 9.23 34.18
CA TYR A 200 24.29 9.50 34.21
C TYR A 200 24.65 10.87 33.64
N LYS A 201 23.92 11.37 32.63
CA LYS A 201 24.12 12.74 32.11
C LYS A 201 23.72 13.79 33.15
N GLU A 202 22.60 13.62 33.83
CA GLU A 202 22.11 14.51 34.89
C GLU A 202 23.07 14.55 36.09
N GLN A 203 23.69 13.42 36.41
CA GLN A 203 24.72 13.30 37.46
C GLN A 203 26.11 13.81 37.02
N GLY A 204 26.28 14.27 35.78
CA GLY A 204 27.59 14.69 35.24
C GLY A 204 28.56 13.53 34.94
N ARG A 205 28.14 12.27 35.08
CA ARG A 205 28.95 11.04 34.95
C ARG A 205 29.01 10.49 33.53
N LYS A 206 29.19 11.36 32.53
CA LYS A 206 29.18 10.96 31.10
C LYS A 206 30.22 9.90 30.74
N ALA A 207 31.39 9.93 31.38
CA ALA A 207 32.48 8.98 31.13
C ALA A 207 32.12 7.53 31.52
N GLU A 208 31.15 7.34 32.42
CA GLU A 208 30.78 6.02 32.95
C GLU A 208 29.62 5.37 32.20
N ILE A 209 28.95 6.11 31.31
CA ILE A 209 27.79 5.62 30.54
C ILE A 209 28.17 4.37 29.73
N SER A 210 29.31 4.38 29.04
CA SER A 210 29.72 3.25 28.21
C SER A 210 29.90 1.96 29.03
N LYS A 211 30.37 2.08 30.28
CA LYS A 211 30.51 0.93 31.19
C LYS A 211 29.13 0.44 31.66
N ALA A 212 28.29 1.34 32.14
CA ALA A 212 26.93 1.01 32.59
C ALA A 212 26.08 0.36 31.49
N LEU A 213 26.25 0.80 30.25
CA LEU A 213 25.57 0.21 29.09
C LEU A 213 26.12 -1.16 28.69
N LYS A 214 27.41 -1.47 28.95
CA LYS A 214 27.96 -2.81 28.70
C LYS A 214 27.37 -3.86 29.65
N ASP A 215 27.06 -3.44 30.88
CA ASP A 215 26.45 -4.31 31.89
C ASP A 215 24.95 -4.54 31.60
N LEU A 216 24.32 -3.68 30.79
CA LEU A 216 22.97 -3.86 30.27
C LEU A 216 22.98 -4.85 29.09
N HIS A 217 22.77 -6.13 29.39
CA HIS A 217 22.62 -7.15 28.36
C HIS A 217 21.17 -7.26 27.89
N PHE A 218 20.95 -7.14 26.58
CA PHE A 218 19.66 -7.50 25.99
C PHE A 218 19.46 -9.01 26.08
N LYS A 219 18.40 -9.43 26.76
CA LYS A 219 17.91 -10.81 26.75
C LYS A 219 16.56 -10.79 26.06
N ALA A 220 16.47 -11.45 24.91
CA ALA A 220 15.21 -11.57 24.21
C ALA A 220 14.21 -12.32 25.09
N GLN A 221 13.09 -11.67 25.39
CA GLN A 221 11.99 -12.25 26.16
C GLN A 221 10.72 -11.92 25.41
N ARG A 222 10.08 -12.95 24.85
CA ARG A 222 8.84 -12.77 24.10
C ARG A 222 7.73 -12.36 25.06
N ILE A 223 7.08 -11.23 24.78
CA ILE A 223 6.01 -10.63 25.57
C ILE A 223 4.70 -11.39 25.28
N GLU A 224 4.33 -11.55 24.02
CA GLU A 224 3.14 -12.28 23.59
C GLU A 224 3.48 -13.43 22.62
N ASP A 225 2.74 -14.55 22.72
CA ASP A 225 2.79 -15.64 21.75
C ASP A 225 2.03 -15.30 20.48
N ILE A 226 2.55 -14.31 19.75
CA ILE A 226 2.04 -13.86 18.46
C ILE A 226 3.06 -14.16 17.36
N PRO A 227 2.63 -14.60 16.16
CA PRO A 227 3.50 -14.77 15.01
C PRO A 227 4.18 -13.46 14.60
N GLU A 228 5.43 -13.55 14.12
CA GLU A 228 6.22 -12.37 13.77
C GLU A 228 5.57 -11.47 12.71
N ASP A 229 4.82 -12.05 11.79
CA ASP A 229 4.10 -11.32 10.73
C ASP A 229 2.87 -10.56 11.23
N LEU A 230 2.39 -10.89 12.44
CA LEU A 230 1.25 -10.25 13.11
C LEU A 230 1.68 -9.39 14.32
N CYS A 231 2.98 -9.32 14.63
CA CYS A 231 3.50 -8.37 15.62
C CYS A 231 3.10 -6.94 15.24
N TYR A 232 2.69 -6.16 16.23
CA TYR A 232 2.11 -4.83 16.06
C TYR A 232 2.91 -3.73 16.76
N LEU A 233 2.63 -2.49 16.38
CA LEU A 233 3.10 -1.27 17.04
C LEU A 233 1.95 -0.62 17.80
N SER A 234 2.26 -0.01 18.94
CA SER A 234 1.32 0.74 19.77
C SER A 234 1.98 1.98 20.39
N GLY A 235 1.16 2.89 20.96
CA GLY A 235 1.65 4.12 21.59
C GLY A 235 2.49 4.99 20.65
N SER A 236 3.62 5.52 21.14
CA SER A 236 4.49 6.39 20.34
C SER A 236 5.04 5.71 19.07
N PHE A 237 5.19 4.39 19.07
CA PHE A 237 5.66 3.67 17.88
C PHE A 237 4.58 3.54 16.80
N LEU A 238 3.31 3.50 17.20
CA LEU A 238 2.18 3.63 16.28
C LEU A 238 2.19 5.03 15.67
N GLU A 239 2.30 6.08 16.50
CA GLU A 239 2.35 7.47 16.05
C GLU A 239 3.49 7.72 15.04
N ASP A 240 4.71 7.23 15.34
CA ASP A 240 5.86 7.32 14.44
C ASP A 240 5.60 6.60 13.11
N TYR A 241 4.92 5.44 13.14
CA TYR A 241 4.59 4.71 11.92
C TYR A 241 3.53 5.42 11.08
N LEU A 242 2.47 5.95 11.70
CA LEU A 242 1.42 6.68 10.99
C LEU A 242 1.99 7.94 10.32
N HIS A 243 2.88 8.67 11.01
CA HIS A 243 3.61 9.80 10.44
C HIS A 243 4.40 9.41 9.19
N ASP A 244 5.15 8.31 9.24
CA ASP A 244 5.94 7.84 8.09
C ASP A 244 5.07 7.27 6.95
N VAL A 245 3.92 6.68 7.28
CA VAL A 245 2.93 6.19 6.31
C VAL A 245 2.32 7.35 5.52
N GLU A 246 1.96 8.46 6.17
CA GLU A 246 1.46 9.66 5.49
C GLU A 246 2.46 10.20 4.47
N ILE A 247 3.75 10.25 4.84
CA ILE A 247 4.82 10.70 3.95
C ILE A 247 4.97 9.74 2.75
N CYS A 248 4.89 8.43 2.98
CA CYS A 248 4.89 7.45 1.88
C CYS A 248 3.68 7.62 0.95
N GLN A 249 2.51 7.93 1.50
CA GLN A 249 1.29 8.19 0.74
C GLN A 249 1.42 9.46 -0.11
N ALA A 250 1.99 10.52 0.45
CA ALA A 250 2.29 11.75 -0.28
C ALA A 250 3.30 11.50 -1.42
N PHE A 251 4.35 10.71 -1.17
CA PHE A 251 5.30 10.30 -2.21
C PHE A 251 4.61 9.51 -3.33
N ALA A 252 3.77 8.53 -2.99
CA ALA A 252 3.04 7.72 -3.97
C ALA A 252 2.07 8.55 -4.81
N ARG A 253 1.39 9.52 -4.18
CA ARG A 253 0.53 10.49 -4.86
C ARG A 253 1.32 11.30 -5.89
N ARG A 254 2.37 11.98 -5.43
CA ARG A 254 3.20 12.82 -6.30
C ARG A 254 3.90 12.02 -7.39
N ASN A 255 4.29 10.78 -7.10
CA ASN A 255 4.84 9.87 -8.09
C ASN A 255 3.91 9.70 -9.31
N ARG A 256 2.60 9.46 -9.08
CA ARG A 256 1.61 9.33 -10.16
C ARG A 256 1.32 10.65 -10.87
N GLU A 257 1.25 11.74 -10.13
CA GLU A 257 1.03 13.08 -10.69
C GLU A 257 2.17 13.47 -11.65
N ILE A 258 3.43 13.25 -11.28
CA ILE A 258 4.59 13.50 -12.16
C ILE A 258 4.53 12.63 -13.42
N MET A 259 4.13 11.36 -13.32
CA MET A 259 3.98 10.51 -14.50
C MET A 259 2.90 11.06 -15.45
N ALA A 260 1.76 11.50 -14.91
CA ALA A 260 0.71 12.13 -15.70
C ALA A 260 1.19 13.44 -16.36
N GLU A 261 1.89 14.30 -15.62
CA GLU A 261 2.46 15.55 -16.14
C GLU A 261 3.39 15.28 -17.34
N VAL A 262 4.30 14.31 -17.22
CA VAL A 262 5.23 13.94 -18.30
C VAL A 262 4.49 13.39 -19.52
N ILE A 263 3.47 12.55 -19.32
CA ILE A 263 2.69 11.98 -20.42
C ILE A 263 1.88 13.07 -21.13
N LEU A 264 1.18 13.91 -20.38
CA LEU A 264 0.38 15.01 -20.93
C LEU A 264 1.26 16.00 -21.71
N GLU A 265 2.42 16.36 -21.16
CA GLU A 265 3.39 17.24 -21.85
C GLU A 265 3.84 16.63 -23.18
N ARG A 266 4.18 15.34 -23.21
CA ARG A 266 4.62 14.64 -24.43
C ARG A 266 3.53 14.50 -25.48
N LEU A 267 2.27 14.39 -25.05
CA LEU A 267 1.12 14.33 -25.94
C LEU A 267 0.61 15.71 -26.36
N GLY A 268 1.12 16.79 -25.78
CA GLY A 268 0.59 18.14 -25.99
C GLY A 268 -0.85 18.28 -25.49
N LEU A 269 -1.23 17.52 -24.47
CA LEU A 269 -2.58 17.48 -23.91
C LEU A 269 -2.67 18.26 -22.60
N THR A 270 -3.89 18.68 -22.27
CA THR A 270 -4.23 19.25 -20.97
C THR A 270 -5.27 18.38 -20.30
N SER A 271 -5.27 18.35 -18.97
CA SER A 271 -6.28 17.64 -18.18
C SER A 271 -7.48 18.55 -17.90
N TYR A 272 -8.68 17.97 -17.86
CA TYR A 272 -9.88 18.68 -17.42
C TYR A 272 -10.11 18.52 -15.91
N ASP A 273 -9.91 17.31 -15.42
CA ASP A 273 -10.19 16.91 -14.04
C ASP A 273 -9.44 15.61 -13.75
N SER A 274 -9.17 15.34 -12.47
CA SER A 274 -8.49 14.13 -12.05
C SER A 274 -8.84 13.75 -10.62
N PHE A 275 -8.65 12.48 -10.29
CA PHE A 275 -8.83 11.98 -8.93
C PHE A 275 -7.96 10.75 -8.68
N HIS A 276 -7.74 10.47 -7.40
CA HIS A 276 -7.01 9.29 -6.95
C HIS A 276 -7.97 8.24 -6.39
N THR A 277 -7.62 6.97 -6.59
CA THR A 277 -8.26 5.84 -5.93
C THR A 277 -7.16 4.97 -5.33
N ILE A 278 -6.96 5.06 -4.01
CA ILE A 278 -5.84 4.40 -3.30
C ILE A 278 -6.35 3.09 -2.69
N HIS A 279 -5.57 2.02 -2.80
CA HIS A 279 -6.00 0.68 -2.39
C HIS A 279 -5.09 -0.05 -1.40
N ASN A 280 -3.92 0.50 -1.05
CA ASN A 280 -3.05 -0.02 0.02
C ASN A 280 -2.56 1.14 0.89
N TYR A 281 -3.26 1.46 1.98
CA TYR A 281 -2.96 2.65 2.76
C TYR A 281 -3.61 2.63 4.15
N ILE A 282 -3.21 3.56 5.00
CA ILE A 282 -3.92 3.88 6.23
C ILE A 282 -4.46 5.30 6.08
N ASP A 283 -5.76 5.42 6.23
CA ASP A 283 -6.40 6.71 6.45
C ASP A 283 -6.17 7.11 7.91
N THR A 284 -5.31 8.10 8.15
CA THR A 284 -4.92 8.53 9.49
C THR A 284 -5.94 9.47 10.13
N ASP A 285 -6.83 10.06 9.33
CA ASP A 285 -7.94 10.87 9.84
C ASP A 285 -9.09 9.96 10.32
N GLU A 286 -9.43 8.93 9.53
CA GLU A 286 -10.49 7.97 9.87
C GLU A 286 -10.00 6.79 10.72
N MET A 287 -8.68 6.62 10.81
CA MET A 287 -8.02 5.46 11.41
C MET A 287 -8.50 4.14 10.78
N ILE A 288 -8.51 4.07 9.45
CA ILE A 288 -8.92 2.88 8.68
C ILE A 288 -7.77 2.40 7.81
N LEU A 289 -7.33 1.17 8.06
CA LEU A 289 -6.43 0.44 7.18
C LEU A 289 -7.22 -0.15 6.02
N ARG A 290 -6.71 -0.01 4.79
CA ARG A 290 -7.24 -0.66 3.59
C ARG A 290 -6.13 -1.37 2.82
N LYS A 291 -6.32 -2.66 2.53
CA LYS A 291 -5.40 -3.50 1.74
C LYS A 291 -6.14 -4.18 0.60
N GLY A 292 -5.81 -3.77 -0.62
CA GLY A 292 -6.61 -3.97 -1.82
C GLY A 292 -8.09 -3.69 -1.58
N ALA A 293 -8.37 -2.55 -0.97
CA ALA A 293 -9.70 -2.01 -0.81
C ALA A 293 -9.58 -0.48 -0.88
N ILE A 294 -10.60 0.18 -1.41
CA ILE A 294 -10.59 1.62 -1.65
C ILE A 294 -11.58 2.33 -0.74
N ALA A 295 -11.36 3.62 -0.45
CA ALA A 295 -12.42 4.46 0.09
C ALA A 295 -13.55 4.63 -0.94
N ALA A 296 -14.77 4.72 -0.42
CA ALA A 296 -16.00 4.86 -1.20
C ALA A 296 -17.05 5.66 -0.38
N HIS A 297 -16.64 6.86 0.07
CA HIS A 297 -17.52 7.81 0.74
C HIS A 297 -18.64 8.27 -0.17
N LYS A 298 -19.71 8.82 0.41
CA LYS A 298 -20.88 9.23 -0.37
C LYS A 298 -20.49 10.32 -1.38
N GLY A 299 -20.63 10.03 -2.66
CA GLY A 299 -20.28 10.98 -3.74
C GLY A 299 -18.81 10.94 -4.18
N GLU A 300 -17.98 10.11 -3.55
CA GLU A 300 -16.58 9.96 -3.92
C GLU A 300 -16.45 9.25 -5.26
N ARG A 301 -15.63 9.79 -6.17
CA ARG A 301 -15.34 9.16 -7.46
C ARG A 301 -14.28 8.11 -7.27
N VAL A 302 -14.54 6.93 -7.83
CA VAL A 302 -13.61 5.81 -7.77
C VAL A 302 -13.44 5.17 -9.13
N LEU A 303 -12.24 4.66 -9.37
CA LEU A 303 -11.92 3.80 -10.50
C LEU A 303 -11.50 2.43 -9.99
N ILE A 304 -12.18 1.38 -10.45
CA ILE A 304 -11.93 -0.01 -10.09
C ILE A 304 -11.44 -0.76 -11.33
N PRO A 305 -10.15 -1.07 -11.45
CA PRO A 305 -9.62 -1.85 -12.59
C PRO A 305 -10.11 -3.31 -12.54
N ILE A 306 -10.53 -3.84 -13.68
CA ILE A 306 -10.96 -5.24 -13.82
C ILE A 306 -9.80 -6.08 -14.37
N ASN A 307 -9.48 -5.90 -15.65
CA ASN A 307 -8.33 -6.49 -16.32
C ASN A 307 -8.01 -5.67 -17.59
N MET A 308 -6.90 -6.00 -18.26
CA MET A 308 -6.42 -5.20 -19.39
C MET A 308 -7.33 -5.24 -20.64
N SER A 309 -8.20 -6.24 -20.79
CA SER A 309 -9.14 -6.33 -21.92
C SER A 309 -10.49 -5.68 -21.64
N ASP A 310 -11.00 -5.85 -20.42
CA ASP A 310 -12.31 -5.36 -19.99
C ASP A 310 -12.25 -3.92 -19.45
N GLY A 311 -11.05 -3.42 -19.15
CA GLY A 311 -10.78 -2.08 -18.66
C GLY A 311 -11.19 -1.86 -17.21
N SER A 312 -11.78 -0.69 -16.95
CA SER A 312 -12.03 -0.17 -15.60
C SER A 312 -13.48 0.28 -15.40
N VAL A 313 -13.96 0.21 -14.16
CA VAL A 313 -15.27 0.74 -13.76
C VAL A 313 -15.11 2.09 -13.09
N LEU A 314 -15.72 3.13 -13.67
CA LEU A 314 -15.95 4.41 -13.00
C LEU A 314 -17.23 4.34 -12.17
N ALA A 315 -17.12 4.61 -10.88
CA ALA A 315 -18.25 4.54 -9.96
C ALA A 315 -18.26 5.69 -8.95
N ILE A 316 -19.38 5.82 -8.25
CA ILE A 316 -19.59 6.77 -7.17
C ILE A 316 -19.83 6.02 -5.87
N GLY A 317 -19.05 6.37 -4.84
CA GLY A 317 -19.16 5.80 -3.51
C GLY A 317 -20.52 6.07 -2.89
N LYS A 318 -21.05 5.06 -2.20
CA LYS A 318 -22.34 5.15 -1.50
C LYS A 318 -22.21 5.63 -0.05
N GLY A 319 -20.99 5.62 0.51
CA GLY A 319 -20.74 5.99 1.91
C GLY A 319 -21.36 5.02 2.90
N ASN A 320 -21.23 3.71 2.67
CA ASN A 320 -21.83 2.71 3.54
C ASN A 320 -20.98 2.48 4.81
N PRO A 321 -21.46 2.87 6.01
CA PRO A 321 -20.72 2.67 7.25
C PRO A 321 -20.48 1.18 7.54
N GLU A 322 -21.37 0.26 7.16
CA GLU A 322 -21.17 -1.17 7.43
C GLU A 322 -20.00 -1.78 6.66
N TRP A 323 -19.50 -1.07 5.65
CA TRP A 323 -18.40 -1.48 4.79
C TRP A 323 -17.10 -0.74 5.10
N ASN A 324 -16.98 -0.11 6.28
CA ASN A 324 -15.87 0.81 6.57
C ASN A 324 -15.75 1.92 5.51
N TYR A 325 -16.89 2.38 4.97
CA TYR A 325 -16.94 3.34 3.87
C TYR A 325 -16.04 2.93 2.68
N SER A 326 -15.95 1.63 2.41
CA SER A 326 -14.99 1.07 1.44
C SER A 326 -15.66 0.26 0.33
N ALA A 327 -14.92 0.01 -0.73
CA ALA A 327 -15.28 -0.82 -1.87
C ALA A 327 -14.11 -1.73 -2.30
N PRO A 328 -14.36 -2.80 -3.08
CA PRO A 328 -13.31 -3.58 -3.72
C PRO A 328 -12.40 -2.72 -4.61
N HIS A 329 -11.14 -3.12 -4.75
CA HIS A 329 -10.16 -2.38 -5.56
C HIS A 329 -10.01 -2.94 -6.97
N GLY A 330 -10.48 -4.15 -7.23
CA GLY A 330 -10.41 -4.74 -8.56
C GLY A 330 -11.06 -6.12 -8.64
N ALA A 331 -10.70 -6.90 -9.65
CA ALA A 331 -11.26 -8.24 -9.88
C ALA A 331 -10.54 -9.39 -9.15
N GLY A 332 -9.46 -9.10 -8.42
CA GLY A 332 -8.62 -10.12 -7.77
C GLY A 332 -7.74 -10.90 -8.76
N ARG A 333 -7.13 -11.99 -8.30
CA ARG A 333 -6.24 -12.85 -9.11
C ARG A 333 -6.69 -14.30 -9.04
N LEU A 334 -6.75 -14.98 -10.17
CA LEU A 334 -7.02 -16.42 -10.24
C LEU A 334 -5.75 -17.28 -10.07
N MET A 335 -4.57 -16.69 -10.26
CA MET A 335 -3.29 -17.40 -10.18
C MET A 335 -2.17 -16.50 -9.69
N SER A 336 -1.12 -17.12 -9.14
CA SER A 336 0.09 -16.40 -8.73
C SER A 336 0.87 -15.90 -9.95
N ARG A 337 1.71 -14.87 -9.76
CA ARG A 337 2.55 -14.33 -10.84
C ARG A 337 3.52 -15.39 -11.41
N SER A 338 4.05 -16.26 -10.55
CA SER A 338 4.94 -17.34 -10.98
C SER A 338 4.19 -18.34 -11.84
N LYS A 339 3.02 -18.79 -11.38
CA LYS A 339 2.16 -19.71 -12.13
C LYS A 339 1.73 -19.13 -13.48
N ALA A 340 1.32 -17.86 -13.51
CA ALA A 340 0.97 -17.16 -14.74
C ALA A 340 2.14 -17.11 -15.74
N LYS A 341 3.37 -16.86 -15.26
CA LYS A 341 4.56 -16.83 -16.10
C LYS A 341 4.89 -18.21 -16.71
N ASP A 342 4.62 -19.27 -15.96
CA ASP A 342 4.93 -20.65 -16.37
C ASP A 342 3.85 -21.22 -17.31
N GLU A 343 2.59 -20.81 -17.15
CA GLU A 343 1.43 -21.40 -17.86
C GLU A 343 0.91 -20.55 -19.04
N LEU A 344 1.11 -19.21 -19.04
CA LEU A 344 0.53 -18.33 -20.06
C LEU A 344 1.53 -17.99 -21.17
N SER A 345 1.05 -18.02 -22.41
CA SER A 345 1.81 -17.58 -23.59
C SER A 345 1.61 -16.09 -23.85
N LEU A 346 2.71 -15.35 -24.05
CA LEU A 346 2.65 -13.94 -24.44
C LEU A 346 1.96 -13.75 -25.80
N VAL A 347 2.18 -14.68 -26.74
CA VAL A 347 1.56 -14.63 -28.07
C VAL A 347 0.03 -14.77 -27.99
N GLU A 348 -0.44 -15.66 -27.12
CA GLU A 348 -1.88 -15.83 -26.89
C GLU A 348 -2.47 -14.61 -26.17
N PHE A 349 -1.75 -14.06 -25.20
CA PHE A 349 -2.13 -12.83 -24.52
C PHE A 349 -2.29 -11.65 -25.50
N GLU A 350 -1.30 -11.39 -26.36
CA GLU A 350 -1.37 -10.35 -27.39
C GLU A 350 -2.50 -10.58 -28.40
N LYS A 351 -2.82 -11.84 -28.69
CA LYS A 351 -3.97 -12.18 -29.52
C LYS A 351 -5.28 -11.79 -28.83
N VAL A 352 -5.47 -12.14 -27.56
CA VAL A 352 -6.67 -11.77 -26.78
C VAL A 352 -6.84 -10.24 -26.73
N MET A 353 -5.75 -9.51 -26.49
CA MET A 353 -5.79 -8.04 -26.44
C MET A 353 -6.23 -7.43 -27.78
N ARG A 354 -5.67 -7.90 -28.91
CA ARG A 354 -6.09 -7.45 -30.24
C ARG A 354 -7.53 -7.82 -30.57
N GLU A 355 -7.98 -9.02 -30.20
CA GLU A 355 -9.37 -9.45 -30.39
C GLU A 355 -10.35 -8.62 -29.56
N ALA A 356 -9.92 -8.13 -28.39
CA ALA A 356 -10.65 -7.18 -27.56
C ALA A 356 -10.58 -5.73 -28.09
N GLY A 357 -9.79 -5.46 -29.14
CA GLY A 357 -9.60 -4.13 -29.72
C GLY A 357 -8.66 -3.22 -28.93
N VAL A 358 -7.83 -3.79 -28.06
CA VAL A 358 -6.82 -3.06 -27.29
C VAL A 358 -5.54 -2.92 -28.11
N TYR A 359 -5.01 -1.70 -28.17
CA TYR A 359 -3.70 -1.41 -28.74
C TYR A 359 -2.62 -1.78 -27.71
N THR A 360 -1.66 -2.61 -28.09
CA THR A 360 -0.59 -3.14 -27.22
C THR A 360 0.74 -3.17 -27.94
#